data_AF-A0A2L0FAY6-F1
#
_entry.id   AF-A0A2L0FAY6-F1
#
_cell.length_a   1.000
_cell.length_b   1.000
_cell.length_c   1.000
_cell.angle_alpha   90.00
_cell.angle_beta   90.00
_cell.angle_gamma   90.00
#
_symmetry.space_group_name_H-M   'P 1'
#
loop_
_entity.id
_entity.type
_entity.pdbx_description
1 polymer ?
#
loop_
_entity_poly.entity_id
_entity_poly.type
_entity_poly.pdbx_seq_one_letter_code
_entity_poly.pdbx_strand_id
1 'polypeptide(L)'
;MAMNEREQAAATVEGEVREIDEGVLKDLESKYTDVACPLHGGPPAFELAPDGSVVERFCCPALLAIVRELQVAAGERPAPAADDDEDEEGGS
;
A
#
# COMPACT_ATOMS: atom_id res chain seq x y z
N MET A 1 35.27 22.80 -32.14
CA MET A 1 34.86 23.74 -31.07
C MET A 1 33.56 24.40 -31.50
N ALA A 2 32.48 24.16 -30.75
CA ALA A 2 31.34 25.06 -30.50
C ALA A 2 30.20 24.24 -29.90
N MET A 3 29.89 24.53 -28.64
CA MET A 3 28.73 24.05 -27.91
C MET A 3 27.52 24.97 -28.18
N ASN A 4 26.33 24.52 -27.74
CA ASN A 4 25.09 25.28 -27.48
C ASN A 4 24.22 25.57 -28.73
N GLU A 5 22.90 25.39 -28.73
CA GLU A 5 21.90 25.74 -27.71
C GLU A 5 20.57 24.97 -27.89
N ARG A 6 19.88 24.79 -26.76
CA ARG A 6 18.41 24.81 -26.55
C ARG A 6 17.50 23.71 -27.09
N GLU A 7 16.74 23.21 -26.11
CA GLU A 7 15.35 22.77 -26.21
C GLU A 7 15.11 21.39 -26.82
N GLN A 8 15.11 20.39 -25.94
CA GLN A 8 13.86 19.68 -25.67
C GLN A 8 13.90 19.13 -24.25
N ALA A 9 13.39 19.95 -23.34
CA ALA A 9 12.64 19.44 -22.21
C ALA A 9 11.37 18.80 -22.77
N ALA A 10 11.50 17.60 -23.34
CA ALA A 10 10.37 16.74 -23.59
C ALA A 10 10.08 16.06 -22.25
N ALA A 11 9.06 16.59 -21.59
CA ALA A 11 8.48 16.04 -20.38
C ALA A 11 8.37 14.52 -20.48
N THR A 12 9.16 13.82 -19.68
CA THR A 12 8.95 12.41 -19.35
C THR A 12 7.75 12.34 -18.41
N VAL A 13 6.56 12.54 -18.95
CA VAL A 13 5.31 12.11 -18.32
C VAL A 13 4.72 11.13 -19.31
N GLU A 14 4.98 9.84 -19.08
CA GLU A 14 4.12 8.71 -19.42
C GLU A 14 4.93 7.41 -19.20
N GLY A 15 4.64 6.74 -18.08
CA GLY A 15 5.14 5.41 -17.79
C GLY A 15 6.18 5.32 -16.68
N GLU A 16 5.96 5.96 -15.53
CA GLU A 16 6.63 5.55 -14.29
C GLU A 16 6.04 4.19 -13.86
N VAL A 17 6.34 3.13 -14.62
CA VAL A 17 6.38 1.77 -14.10
C VAL A 17 7.55 1.81 -13.14
N ARG A 18 7.30 2.33 -11.92
CA ARG A 18 8.25 2.27 -10.83
C ARG A 18 8.67 0.81 -10.76
N GLU A 19 9.94 0.55 -11.03
CA GLU A 19 10.59 -0.61 -10.47
C GLU A 19 10.11 -0.64 -9.01
N ILE A 20 9.25 -1.59 -8.65
CA ILE A 20 8.86 -1.76 -7.25
C ILE A 20 10.10 -2.42 -6.65
N ASP A 21 11.08 -1.55 -6.40
CA ASP A 21 12.41 -1.87 -5.95
C ASP A 21 12.30 -2.60 -4.63
N GLU A 22 13.23 -3.50 -4.35
CA GLU A 22 13.42 -4.13 -3.04
C GLU A 22 13.40 -3.10 -1.87
N GLY A 23 13.64 -1.82 -2.17
CA GLY A 23 13.46 -0.70 -1.24
C GLY A 23 12.03 -0.53 -0.71
N VAL A 24 10.99 -0.73 -1.54
CA VAL A 24 9.58 -0.66 -1.11
C VAL A 24 9.26 -1.80 -0.16
N LEU A 25 9.74 -3.02 -0.44
CA LEU A 25 9.60 -4.14 0.49
C LEU A 25 10.26 -3.83 1.83
N LYS A 26 11.51 -3.35 1.81
CA LYS A 26 12.22 -2.98 3.04
C LYS A 26 11.52 -1.86 3.81
N ASP A 27 10.94 -0.88 3.12
CA ASP A 27 10.19 0.21 3.75
C ASP A 27 8.92 -0.32 4.43
N LEU A 28 8.18 -1.22 3.76
CA LEU A 28 7.02 -1.90 4.34
C LEU A 28 7.41 -2.79 5.52
N GLU A 29 8.42 -3.64 5.38
CA GLU A 29 8.93 -4.47 6.46
C GLU A 29 9.38 -3.61 7.66
N SER A 30 10.03 -2.48 7.41
CA SER A 30 10.46 -1.55 8.46
C SER A 30 9.29 -0.81 9.09
N LYS A 31 8.25 -0.46 8.32
CA LYS A 31 7.05 0.24 8.81
C LYS A 31 6.19 -0.66 9.71
N TYR A 32 6.11 -1.94 9.38
CA TYR A 32 5.33 -2.93 10.13
C TYR A 32 6.20 -3.80 11.06
N THR A 33 7.47 -3.44 11.29
CA THR A 33 8.39 -4.18 12.17
C THR A 33 7.90 -4.27 13.62
N ASP A 34 7.21 -3.21 14.08
CA ASP A 34 6.62 -3.14 15.42
C ASP A 34 5.24 -3.81 15.50
N VAL A 35 4.68 -4.26 14.36
CA VAL A 35 3.37 -4.91 14.30
C VAL A 35 3.58 -6.41 14.41
N ALA A 36 3.31 -6.96 15.60
CA ALA A 36 3.37 -8.40 15.82
C ALA A 36 1.97 -9.02 15.81
N CYS A 37 1.83 -10.20 15.21
CA CYS A 37 0.63 -11.00 15.34
C CYS A 37 0.43 -11.41 16.81
N PRO A 38 -0.74 -11.14 17.43
CA PRO A 38 -0.98 -11.50 18.82
C PRO A 38 -1.04 -13.02 19.06
N LEU A 39 -1.22 -13.81 18.01
CA LEU A 39 -1.32 -15.28 18.08
C LEU A 39 0.02 -15.99 17.84
N HIS A 40 0.84 -15.47 16.92
CA HIS A 40 2.07 -16.13 16.46
C HIS A 40 3.34 -15.33 16.77
N GLY A 41 3.23 -14.07 17.20
CA GLY A 41 4.35 -13.20 17.57
C GLY A 41 5.20 -12.69 16.41
N GLY A 42 4.87 -13.03 15.16
CA GLY A 42 5.61 -12.61 13.97
C GLY A 42 4.98 -11.41 13.25
N PRO A 43 5.79 -10.59 12.56
CA PRO A 43 5.30 -9.47 11.75
C PRO A 43 4.61 -9.94 10.45
N PRO A 44 3.89 -9.05 9.75
CA PRO A 44 3.44 -9.33 8.39
C PRO A 44 4.63 -9.50 7.46
N ALA A 45 4.50 -10.38 6.48
CA ALA A 45 5.50 -10.58 5.44
C ALA A 45 5.05 -9.89 4.15
N PHE A 46 6.00 -9.36 3.39
CA PHE A 46 5.75 -8.72 2.10
C PHE A 46 6.57 -9.45 1.04
N GLU A 47 5.98 -9.67 -0.13
CA GLU A 47 6.65 -10.32 -1.26
C GLU A 47 6.40 -9.53 -2.55
N LEU A 48 7.38 -9.53 -3.46
CA LEU A 48 7.19 -8.99 -4.79
C LEU A 48 6.65 -10.09 -5.72
N ALA A 49 5.50 -9.84 -6.34
CA ALA A 49 4.98 -10.71 -7.37
C ALA A 49 5.66 -10.48 -8.74
N PRO A 50 5.58 -11.44 -9.67
CA PRO A 50 6.27 -11.36 -10.97
C PRO A 50 5.76 -10.22 -11.87
N ASP A 51 4.58 -9.68 -11.58
CA ASP A 51 3.98 -8.52 -12.24
C ASP A 51 4.45 -7.18 -11.63
N GLY A 52 5.36 -7.25 -10.66
CA GLY A 52 5.86 -6.10 -9.91
C GLY A 52 4.98 -5.71 -8.72
N SER A 53 3.81 -6.31 -8.53
CA SER A 53 2.92 -5.95 -7.42
C SER A 53 3.45 -6.42 -6.06
N VAL A 54 3.10 -5.71 -4.98
CA VAL A 54 3.43 -6.13 -3.60
C VAL A 54 2.31 -7.02 -3.06
N VAL A 55 2.68 -8.22 -2.63
CA VAL A 55 1.80 -9.19 -1.99
C VAL A 55 2.04 -9.16 -0.48
N GLU A 56 1.00 -8.80 0.26
CA GLU A 56 1.00 -8.82 1.73
C GLU A 56 0.59 -10.21 2.23
N ARG A 57 1.45 -10.89 2.99
CA ARG A 57 1.18 -12.19 3.60
C ARG A 57 1.01 -12.08 5.10
N PHE A 58 -0.15 -12.54 5.56
CA PHE A 58 -0.52 -12.57 6.97
C PHE A 58 -0.65 -14.01 7.45
N CYS A 59 -0.08 -14.32 8.62
CA CYS A 59 -0.18 -15.65 9.22
C CYS A 59 -1.61 -16.04 9.65
N CYS A 60 -2.47 -15.05 9.92
CA CYS A 60 -3.85 -15.27 10.31
C CYS A 60 -4.73 -14.02 10.09
N PRO A 61 -6.08 -14.16 10.14
CA PRO A 61 -7.00 -13.04 9.95
C PRO A 61 -6.86 -11.92 11.00
N ALA A 62 -6.43 -12.25 12.22
CA ALA A 62 -6.23 -11.25 13.27
C ALA A 62 -5.12 -10.25 12.91
N LEU A 63 -4.01 -10.73 12.33
CA LEU A 63 -2.94 -9.86 11.86
C LEU A 63 -3.38 -9.00 10.68
N LEU A 64 -4.15 -9.59 9.74
CA LEU A 64 -4.74 -8.86 8.62
C LEU A 64 -5.64 -7.71 9.11
N ALA A 65 -6.47 -7.94 10.13
CA ALA A 65 -7.36 -6.92 10.69
C ALA A 65 -6.55 -5.73 11.25
N ILE A 66 -5.53 -6.01 12.06
CA ILE A 66 -4.65 -4.97 12.64
C ILE A 66 -3.99 -4.14 11.54
N VAL A 67 -3.39 -4.78 10.54
CA VAL A 67 -2.71 -4.08 9.44
C VAL A 67 -3.71 -3.26 8.63
N ARG A 68 -4.92 -3.77 8.38
CA ARG A 68 -5.98 -2.99 7.73
C ARG A 68 -6.37 -1.76 8.54
N GLU A 69 -6.55 -1.88 9.86
CA GLU A 69 -6.86 -0.74 10.72
C GLU A 69 -5.76 0.32 10.66
N LEU A 70 -4.48 -0.09 10.66
CA LEU A 70 -3.34 0.81 10.51
C LEU A 70 -3.33 1.52 9.16
N GLN A 71 -3.59 0.80 8.07
CA GLN A 71 -3.67 1.38 6.72
C GLN A 71 -4.80 2.39 6.60
N VAL A 72 -5.94 2.14 7.25
CA VAL A 72 -7.06 3.09 7.32
C VAL A 72 -6.69 4.31 8.14
N ALA A 73 -6.08 4.12 9.31
CA ALA A 73 -5.62 5.22 10.16
C ALA A 73 -4.56 6.10 9.47
N ALA A 74 -3.72 5.50 8.62
CA ALA A 74 -2.73 6.21 7.83
C ALA A 74 -3.29 6.83 6.53
N GLY A 75 -4.55 6.55 6.18
CA GLY A 75 -5.20 7.04 4.95
C GLY A 75 -4.72 6.35 3.66
N GLU A 76 -3.97 5.25 3.76
CA GLU A 76 -3.49 4.44 2.63
C GLU A 76 -4.60 3.58 2.01
N ARG A 77 -5.61 3.24 2.81
CA ARG A 77 -6.78 2.47 2.37
C ARG A 77 -8.05 3.16 2.86
N PRO A 78 -9.10 3.30 2.04
CA PRO A 78 -10.39 3.71 2.55
C PRO A 78 -10.84 2.71 3.62
N ALA A 79 -11.48 3.21 4.67
CA ALA A 79 -12.15 2.37 5.64
C ALA A 79 -13.07 1.38 4.90
N PRO A 80 -13.22 0.12 5.37
CA PRO A 80 -14.27 -0.71 4.84
C PRO A 80 -15.56 0.11 4.90
N ALA A 81 -16.34 0.10 3.81
CA ALA A 81 -17.70 0.60 3.90
C ALA A 81 -18.30 -0.12 5.11
N ALA A 82 -18.58 0.62 6.19
CA ALA A 82 -19.55 0.12 7.14
C ALA A 82 -20.77 -0.18 6.27
N ASP A 83 -21.34 -1.37 6.42
CA ASP A 83 -22.70 -1.56 5.97
C ASP A 83 -23.51 -0.41 6.59
N ASP A 84 -23.73 0.65 5.82
CA ASP A 84 -24.91 1.51 5.88
C ASP A 84 -26.07 0.58 5.51
N ASP A 85 -26.35 -0.36 6.41
CA ASP A 85 -27.59 -1.11 6.46
C ASP A 85 -28.61 -0.09 6.99
N GLU A 86 -29.26 0.54 6.02
CA GLU A 86 -30.65 0.98 6.10
C GLU A 86 -31.00 1.86 7.32
N ASP A 87 -30.81 3.18 7.17
CA ASP A 87 -31.75 4.12 7.81
C ASP A 87 -33.02 4.16 6.95
N GLU A 88 -34.13 3.88 7.62
CA GLU A 88 -35.40 3.35 7.13
C GLU A 88 -36.18 4.26 6.16
N GLU A 89 -37.13 3.61 5.50
CA GLU A 89 -38.27 4.19 4.80
C GLU A 89 -38.92 5.42 5.47
N GLY A 90 -39.35 6.36 4.63
CA GLY A 90 -40.68 6.95 4.77
C GLY A 90 -40.81 8.36 5.38
N GLY A 91 -41.41 9.25 4.58
CA GLY A 91 -42.14 10.44 5.04
C GLY A 91 -41.38 11.75 4.84
N SER A 92 -41.89 12.75 4.12
CA SER A 92 -43.24 13.03 3.58
C SER A 92 -43.13 13.88 2.33
#